data_AF-A0A4Y9SFW5-F1
#
_entry.id   AF-A0A4Y9SFW5-F1
#
_cell.length_a   1.000
_cell.length_b   1.000
_cell.length_c   1.000
_cell.angle_alpha   90.00
_cell.angle_beta   90.00
_cell.angle_gamma   90.00
#
_symmetry.space_group_name_H-M   'P 1'
#
loop_
_entity.id
_entity.type
_entity.pdbx_description
1 polymer ?
#
loop_
_entity_poly.entity_id
_entity_poly.type
_entity_poly.pdbx_seq_one_letter_code
_entity_poly.pdbx_strand_id
1 'polypeptide(L)'
;MSRVKFDLESDGRFLTSVRDLGAGPEEHIISALEDMSNNLSWSQLICEYHWQEIPVVPTDSFPGANKYYSFILYFSPDEIYEIVALNYAPPDVVCVLARKTRLRT
;
A
#
# COMPACT_ATOMS: atom_id res chain seq x y z
N MET A 1 -14.11 -16.18 2.40
CA MET A 1 -13.27 -15.04 2.85
C MET A 1 -13.09 -14.11 1.67
N SER A 2 -13.25 -12.81 1.85
CA SER A 2 -13.13 -11.84 0.74
C SER A 2 -11.67 -11.61 0.38
N ARG A 3 -11.36 -11.56 -0.92
CA ARG A 3 -10.03 -11.21 -1.44
C ARG A 3 -9.80 -9.71 -1.31
N VAL A 4 -8.56 -9.31 -1.05
CA VAL A 4 -8.17 -7.90 -1.13
C VAL A 4 -8.33 -7.41 -2.57
N LYS A 5 -8.70 -6.14 -2.75
CA LYS A 5 -8.66 -5.48 -4.05
C LYS A 5 -7.90 -4.17 -3.91
N PHE A 6 -6.81 -4.04 -4.66
CA PHE A 6 -6.06 -2.80 -4.72
C PHE A 6 -6.56 -1.94 -5.88
N ASP A 7 -7.02 -0.74 -5.56
CA ASP A 7 -7.33 0.32 -6.50
C ASP A 7 -6.09 1.21 -6.65
N LEU A 8 -5.48 1.15 -7.83
CA LEU A 8 -4.24 1.87 -8.16
C LEU A 8 -4.52 3.21 -8.86
N GLU A 9 -5.76 3.47 -9.28
CA GLU A 9 -6.10 4.55 -10.20
C GLU A 9 -6.89 5.68 -9.53
N SER A 10 -7.69 5.38 -8.50
CA SER A 10 -8.51 6.37 -7.80
C SER A 10 -7.68 7.51 -7.18
N ASP A 11 -6.43 7.24 -6.81
CA ASP A 11 -5.49 8.27 -6.38
C ASP A 11 -4.29 8.35 -7.35
N GLY A 12 -4.33 9.33 -8.26
CA GLY A 12 -3.28 9.51 -9.27
C GLY A 12 -1.87 9.78 -8.70
N ARG A 13 -1.75 10.09 -7.40
CA ARG A 13 -0.44 10.20 -6.73
C ARG A 13 0.27 8.87 -6.65
N PHE A 14 -0.47 7.76 -6.58
CA PHE A 14 0.12 6.44 -6.47
C PHE A 14 0.95 6.10 -7.70
N LEU A 15 0.33 6.06 -8.89
CA LEU A 15 1.04 5.77 -10.13
C LEU A 15 2.18 6.76 -10.41
N THR A 16 2.00 8.04 -10.04
CA THR A 16 3.06 9.04 -10.14
C THR A 16 4.25 8.66 -9.26
N SER A 17 4.00 8.33 -7.99
CA SER A 17 5.06 7.94 -7.06
C SER A 17 5.76 6.64 -7.45
N VAL A 18 5.04 5.69 -8.03
CA VAL A 18 5.62 4.44 -8.53
C VAL A 18 6.54 4.72 -9.72
N ARG A 19 6.11 5.54 -10.68
CA ARG A 19 6.93 5.97 -11.83
C ARG A 19 8.20 6.70 -11.41
N ASP A 20 8.11 7.53 -10.38
CA ASP A 20 9.25 8.27 -9.82
C ASP A 20 10.32 7.34 -9.21
N LEU A 21 10.00 6.07 -8.92
CA LEU A 21 10.97 5.06 -8.48
C LEU A 21 11.80 4.48 -9.63
N GLY A 22 11.34 4.65 -10.88
CA GLY A 22 11.95 4.11 -12.10
C GLY A 22 11.21 2.88 -12.66
N ALA A 23 11.53 2.52 -13.91
CA ALA A 23 10.79 1.53 -14.70
C ALA A 23 10.77 0.10 -14.10
N GLY A 24 11.88 -0.39 -13.55
CA GLY A 24 11.93 -1.73 -12.92
C GLY A 24 11.04 -1.84 -11.67
N PRO A 25 11.22 -0.94 -10.69
CA PRO A 25 10.35 -0.87 -9.51
C PRO A 25 8.87 -0.72 -9.82
N GLU A 26 8.53 0.04 -10.87
CA GLU A 26 7.14 0.23 -11.29
C GLU A 26 6.48 -1.09 -11.67
N GLU A 27 7.09 -1.86 -12.57
CA GLU A 27 6.57 -3.15 -13.00
C GLU A 27 6.46 -4.15 -11.84
N HIS A 28 7.48 -4.21 -10.98
CA HIS A 28 7.49 -5.13 -9.83
C HIS A 28 6.38 -4.81 -8.82
N ILE A 29 6.19 -3.53 -8.48
CA ILE A 29 5.17 -3.12 -7.50
C ILE A 29 3.77 -3.39 -8.06
N ILE A 30 3.50 -3.00 -9.31
CA ILE A 30 2.18 -3.20 -9.93
C ILE A 30 1.87 -4.69 -10.03
N SER A 31 2.80 -5.49 -10.55
CA SER A 31 2.64 -6.94 -10.66
C SER A 31 2.39 -7.60 -9.31
N ALA A 32 3.10 -7.17 -8.25
CA ALA A 32 2.90 -7.72 -6.92
C ALA A 32 1.50 -7.40 -6.36
N LEU A 33 0.99 -6.18 -6.55
CA LEU A 33 -0.33 -5.79 -6.08
C LEU A 33 -1.46 -6.50 -6.84
N GLU A 34 -1.28 -6.72 -8.14
CA GLU A 34 -2.19 -7.53 -8.95
C GLU A 34 -2.21 -8.99 -8.50
N ASP A 35 -1.04 -9.59 -8.30
CA ASP A 35 -0.91 -10.96 -7.78
C ASP A 35 -1.54 -11.12 -6.40
N MET A 36 -1.34 -10.14 -5.51
CA MET A 36 -1.99 -10.12 -4.20
C MET A 36 -3.51 -9.99 -4.32
N SER A 37 -4.03 -9.15 -5.22
CA SER A 37 -5.48 -9.04 -5.45
C SER A 37 -6.10 -10.37 -5.91
N ASN A 38 -5.35 -11.16 -6.67
CA ASN A 38 -5.80 -12.44 -7.20
C ASN A 38 -5.72 -13.59 -6.18
N ASN A 39 -4.71 -13.57 -5.30
CA ASN A 39 -4.35 -14.72 -4.47
C ASN A 39 -4.52 -14.50 -2.96
N LEU A 40 -4.51 -13.25 -2.49
CA LEU A 40 -4.46 -12.92 -1.06
C LEU A 40 -5.85 -12.61 -0.51
N SER A 41 -6.19 -13.23 0.62
CA SER A 41 -7.37 -12.80 1.39
C SER A 41 -7.09 -11.56 2.22
N TRP A 42 -8.14 -10.80 2.55
CA TRP A 42 -8.01 -9.62 3.42
C TRP A 42 -7.35 -9.94 4.77
N SER A 43 -7.68 -11.10 5.36
CA SER A 43 -7.10 -11.55 6.62
C SER A 43 -5.60 -11.82 6.51
N GLN A 44 -5.14 -12.38 5.40
CA GLN A 44 -3.72 -12.61 5.16
C GLN A 44 -2.96 -11.31 4.93
N LEU A 45 -3.55 -10.32 4.26
CA LEU A 45 -2.94 -8.99 4.17
C LEU A 45 -2.68 -8.39 5.56
N ILE A 46 -3.67 -8.48 6.46
CA ILE A 46 -3.53 -7.95 7.82
C ILE A 46 -2.43 -8.69 8.59
N CYS A 47 -2.43 -10.02 8.54
CA CYS A 47 -1.56 -10.83 9.38
C CYS A 47 -0.14 -10.99 8.82
N GLU A 48 0.00 -11.26 7.53
CA GLU A 48 1.28 -11.63 6.90
C GLU A 48 2.05 -10.41 6.38
N TYR A 49 1.36 -9.36 5.94
CA TYR A 49 1.98 -8.13 5.41
C TYR A 49 2.00 -6.99 6.43
N HIS A 50 1.63 -7.27 7.68
CA HIS A 50 1.63 -6.31 8.79
C HIS A 50 0.95 -4.99 8.44
N TRP A 51 -0.25 -5.05 7.86
CA TRP A 51 -1.07 -3.89 7.56
C TRP A 51 -1.24 -3.02 8.81
N GLN A 52 -0.54 -1.88 8.85
CA GLN A 52 -0.41 -1.05 10.03
C GLN A 52 -0.99 0.35 9.80
N GLU A 53 -1.74 0.87 10.77
CA GLU A 53 -2.23 2.24 10.72
C GLU A 53 -1.05 3.22 10.88
N ILE A 54 -0.95 4.19 9.98
CA ILE A 54 0.03 5.28 10.12
C ILE A 54 -0.58 6.29 11.11
N PRO A 55 0.04 6.52 12.28
CA PRO A 55 -0.46 7.48 13.23
C PRO A 55 -0.27 8.89 12.65
N VAL A 56 -1.37 9.51 12.21
CA VAL A 56 -1.39 10.92 11.84
C VAL A 56 -1.75 11.70 13.09
N VAL A 57 -0.87 12.61 13.53
CA VAL A 57 -1.18 13.52 14.63
C VAL A 57 -2.40 14.33 14.19
N PRO A 58 -3.52 14.31 14.93
CA PRO A 58 -4.67 15.13 14.60
C PRO A 58 -4.21 16.59 14.63
N THR A 59 -4.13 17.21 13.45
CA THR A 59 -4.12 18.66 13.39
C THR A 59 -5.58 19.06 13.59
N ASP A 60 -5.86 19.88 14.59
CA ASP A 60 -7.20 20.34 14.96
C ASP A 60 -8.08 20.59 13.73
N SER A 61 -8.91 19.62 13.32
CA SER A 61 -10.14 19.78 12.54
C SER A 61 -10.58 18.48 11.84
N PHE A 62 -11.89 18.26 11.91
CA PHE A 62 -12.71 17.30 11.15
C PHE A 62 -12.78 15.83 11.63
N PRO A 63 -13.89 15.43 12.29
CA PRO A 63 -14.28 14.02 12.32
C PRO A 63 -14.47 13.51 10.89
N GLY A 64 -13.86 12.37 10.56
CA GLY A 64 -13.89 11.77 9.21
C GLY A 64 -12.59 11.84 8.41
N ALA A 65 -11.47 12.24 9.02
CA ALA A 65 -10.16 12.14 8.37
C ALA A 65 -9.87 10.68 7.95
N ASN A 66 -9.51 10.49 6.68
CA ASN A 66 -9.19 9.18 6.12
C ASN A 66 -7.99 8.58 6.88
N LYS A 67 -8.15 7.35 7.38
CA LYS A 67 -7.05 6.61 8.00
C LYS A 67 -6.13 6.06 6.93
N TYR A 68 -4.85 6.41 7.04
CA TYR A 68 -3.81 5.84 6.21
C TYR A 68 -3.22 4.61 6.88
N TYR A 69 -2.88 3.64 6.05
CA TYR A 69 -2.22 2.42 6.44
C TYR A 69 -0.99 2.23 5.57
N SER A 70 -0.03 1.46 6.05
CA SER A 70 1.05 0.96 5.21
C SER A 70 1.30 -0.53 5.39
N PHE A 71 1.95 -1.08 4.36
CA PHE A 71 2.54 -2.40 4.37
C PHE A 71 3.81 -2.37 3.52
N ILE A 72 4.65 -3.39 3.68
CA ILE A 72 5.96 -3.48 3.02
C ILE A 72 5.91 -4.54 1.93
N LEU A 73 6.37 -4.17 0.74
CA LEU A 73 6.74 -5.11 -0.32
C LEU A 73 8.26 -5.30 -0.29
N TYR A 74 8.68 -6.55 -0.15
CA TYR A 74 10.08 -6.93 -0.10
C TYR A 74 10.39 -7.81 -1.32
N PHE A 75 11.27 -7.33 -2.20
CA PHE A 75 11.73 -8.07 -3.37
C PHE A 75 13.17 -8.56 -3.17
N SER A 76 14.04 -7.68 -2.66
CA SER A 76 15.43 -7.99 -2.32
C SER A 76 15.95 -7.04 -1.23
N PRO A 77 17.15 -7.27 -0.65
CA PRO A 77 17.71 -6.39 0.39
C PRO A 77 17.82 -4.91 -0.02
N ASP A 78 18.02 -4.64 -1.31
CA ASP A 78 18.16 -3.29 -1.86
C ASP A 78 16.85 -2.76 -2.49
N GLU A 79 15.82 -3.59 -2.51
CA GLU A 79 14.56 -3.38 -3.20
C GLU A 79 13.38 -3.66 -2.26
N ILE A 80 13.09 -2.64 -1.45
CA ILE A 80 12.06 -2.67 -0.41
C ILE A 80 11.22 -1.42 -0.58
N TYR A 81 9.90 -1.60 -0.68
CA TYR A 81 8.96 -0.52 -0.91
C TYR A 81 7.89 -0.52 0.17
N GLU A 82 7.57 0.68 0.65
CA GLU A 82 6.41 0.90 1.49
C GLU A 82 5.26 1.40 0.61
N ILE A 83 4.13 0.72 0.70
CA ILE A 83 2.89 1.12 0.06
C ILE A 83 2.03 1.78 1.14
N VAL A 84 1.64 3.03 0.90
CA VAL A 84 0.67 3.77 1.72
C VAL A 84 -0.67 3.73 1.02
N ALA A 85 -1.71 3.41 1.77
CA ALA A 85 -3.04 3.21 1.23
C ALA A 85 -4.14 3.63 2.21
N LEU A 86 -5.33 3.85 1.67
CA LEU A 86 -6.56 4.08 2.43
C LEU A 86 -7.37 2.79 2.50
N ASN A 87 -7.99 2.57 3.66
CA ASN A 87 -9.00 1.54 3.82
C ASN A 87 -10.39 2.19 3.71
N TYR A 88 -10.95 2.24 2.50
CA TYR A 88 -12.24 2.88 2.23
C TYR A 88 -13.41 2.00 2.72
N ALA A 89 -13.43 0.74 2.26
CA ALA A 89 -14.39 -0.27 2.70
C ALA A 89 -13.76 -1.67 2.50
N PRO A 90 -13.38 -2.39 3.56
CA PRO A 90 -12.77 -3.71 3.40
C PRO A 90 -13.62 -4.63 2.53
N PRO A 91 -13.02 -5.33 1.54
CA PRO A 91 -11.58 -5.54 1.34
C PRO A 91 -10.94 -4.60 0.30
N ASP A 92 -11.60 -3.49 -0.07
CA ASP A 92 -11.15 -2.54 -1.08
C ASP A 92 -10.13 -1.54 -0.49
N VAL A 93 -8.94 -1.50 -1.10
CA VAL A 93 -7.78 -0.72 -0.67
C VAL A 93 -7.42 0.27 -1.76
N VAL A 94 -7.43 1.57 -1.45
CA VAL A 94 -7.00 2.60 -2.40
C VAL A 94 -5.53 2.91 -2.14
N CYS A 95 -4.66 2.57 -3.09
CA CYS A 95 -3.24 2.89 -3.02
C CYS A 95 -3.02 4.39 -3.24
N VAL A 96 -2.18 5.01 -2.40
CA VAL A 96 -1.96 6.47 -2.40
C VAL A 96 -0.53 6.83 -2.77
N LEU A 97 0.44 6.09 -2.24
CA LEU A 97 1.86 6.37 -2.44
C LEU A 97 2.65 5.06 -2.39
N ALA A 98 3.64 4.93 -3.26
CA ALA A 98 4.75 3.99 -3.11
C ALA A 98 6.04 4.78 -2.84
N ARG A 99 6.87 4.29 -1.91
CA ARG A 99 8.19 4.88 -1.67
C ARG A 99 9.23 3.82 -1.37
N LYS A 100 10.47 4.06 -1.81
CA LYS A 100 11.60 3.23 -1.40
C LYS A 100 11.82 3.36 0.10
N THR A 101 11.98 2.23 0.78
CA THR A 101 12.26 2.18 2.21
C THR A 101 13.44 1.24 2.48
N ARG A 102 13.84 1.15 3.74
CA ARG A 102 14.85 0.19 4.23
C ARG A 102 14.31 -0.45 5.49
N LEU A 103 14.63 -1.72 5.70
CA LEU A 103 14.37 -2.36 7.00
C LEU A 103 15.16 -1.58 8.05
N ARG A 104 14.44 -0.98 9.00
CA ARG A 104 15.07 -0.46 10.21
C ARG A 104 15.47 -1.68 11.04
N THR A 105 16.75 -2.03 11.00
CA THR A 105 17.39 -2.93 11.97
C THR A 105 17.36 -2.33 13.36
#